data_AF-A0A8C5S895-F1
#
_entry.id   AF-A0A8C5S895-F1
#
_cell.length_a   1.000
_cell.length_b   1.000
_cell.length_c   1.000
_cell.angle_alpha   90.00
_cell.angle_beta   90.00
_cell.angle_gamma   90.00
#
_symmetry.space_group_name_H-M   'P 1'
#
loop_
_entity.id
_entity.type
_entity.pdbx_description
1 polymer ?
#
loop_
_entity_poly.entity_id
_entity_poly.type
_entity_poly.pdbx_seq_one_letter_code
_entity_poly.pdbx_strand_id
1 'polypeptide(L)'
;MEERWETQWQQFLKTLQPVHPGGDKSKMSEASPWEDPKVFLASFEQVAQACQWPREEWVACLLPALSGGAEMAFQKLEMGERENYGKVKAAILKGEATKMEARRQRFRQFYCQEVEDPQMVYKQIQELCHQWLKPERRTKEQILELLILEQFLASLPSKLQKTLRILTGNDV
;
A
#
# COMPACT_ATOMS: atom_id res chain seq x y z
N MET A 1 35.03 -17.00 13.46
CA MET A 1 34.85 -15.69 12.78
C MET A 1 33.39 -15.23 12.77
N GLU A 2 32.40 -16.10 13.03
CA GLU A 2 30.97 -15.73 13.07
C GLU A 2 30.54 -14.93 14.32
N GLU A 3 31.08 -15.17 15.50
CA GLU A 3 30.58 -14.49 16.72
C GLU A 3 30.81 -12.95 16.75
N ARG A 4 31.75 -12.46 15.94
CA ARG A 4 32.12 -11.04 15.90
C ARG A 4 31.03 -10.20 15.22
N TRP A 5 30.40 -10.69 14.15
CA TRP A 5 29.34 -9.94 13.46
C TRP A 5 28.06 -9.92 14.30
N GLU A 6 27.75 -11.03 14.98
CA GLU A 6 26.61 -11.14 15.90
C GLU A 6 26.73 -10.11 17.04
N THR A 7 27.91 -10.00 17.65
CA THR A 7 28.16 -9.05 18.74
C THR A 7 28.07 -7.59 18.27
N GLN A 8 28.64 -7.30 17.10
CA GLN A 8 28.57 -5.97 16.50
C GLN A 8 27.14 -5.59 16.10
N TRP A 9 26.38 -6.53 15.56
CA TRP A 9 24.97 -6.37 15.23
C TRP A 9 24.12 -6.11 16.48
N GLN A 10 24.33 -6.89 17.55
CA GLN A 10 23.63 -6.69 18.82
C GLN A 10 23.97 -5.35 19.48
N GLN A 11 25.21 -4.90 19.40
CA GLN A 11 25.60 -3.56 19.87
C GLN A 11 24.91 -2.46 19.06
N PHE A 12 24.87 -2.60 17.73
CA PHE A 12 24.18 -1.66 16.86
C PHE A 12 22.67 -1.58 17.18
N LEU A 13 21.99 -2.72 17.35
CA LEU A 13 20.58 -2.76 17.75
C LEU A 13 20.32 -2.05 19.10
N LYS A 14 21.24 -2.20 20.07
CA LYS A 14 21.15 -1.47 21.35
C LYS A 14 21.28 0.04 21.19
N THR A 15 22.06 0.53 20.22
CA THR A 15 22.15 1.97 19.92
C THR A 15 20.89 2.54 19.25
N LEU A 16 20.09 1.68 18.63
CA LEU A 16 18.85 2.06 17.93
C LEU A 16 17.62 2.02 18.86
N GLN A 17 17.71 1.36 20.01
CA GLN A 17 16.65 1.45 21.02
C GLN A 17 16.58 2.90 21.52
N PRO A 18 15.41 3.56 21.41
CA PRO A 18 15.26 4.88 21.98
C PRO A 18 15.44 4.78 23.49
N VAL A 19 16.39 5.51 24.07
CA VAL A 19 16.33 5.88 25.48
C VAL A 19 15.09 6.74 25.61
N HIS A 20 13.94 6.17 25.98
CA HIS A 20 12.67 6.90 26.03
C HIS A 20 12.76 8.10 26.99
N PRO A 21 12.67 9.36 26.52
CA PRO A 21 12.03 10.38 27.31
C PRO A 21 10.53 10.32 26.98
N GLY A 22 9.68 10.34 28.00
CA GLY A 22 8.23 10.44 27.80
C GLY A 22 7.90 11.56 26.81
N GLY A 23 7.42 11.18 25.62
CA GLY A 23 7.01 12.07 24.55
C GLY A 23 5.50 12.02 24.42
N ASP A 24 4.88 13.07 24.93
CA ASP A 24 3.45 13.25 25.07
C ASP A 24 2.69 13.25 23.72
N LYS A 25 1.39 13.08 23.87
CA LYS A 25 0.32 12.88 22.89
C LYS A 25 0.26 13.95 21.79
N SER A 26 -0.53 13.64 20.76
CA SER A 26 -1.31 14.58 19.91
C SER A 26 -0.82 14.77 18.47
N LYS A 27 -1.34 13.93 17.58
CA LYS A 27 -2.36 14.31 16.59
C LYS A 27 -2.77 13.03 15.87
N MET A 28 -3.92 12.47 16.25
CA MET A 28 -4.68 11.67 15.29
C MET A 28 -5.02 12.64 14.17
N SER A 29 -4.19 12.70 13.14
CA SER A 29 -4.68 13.12 11.83
C SER A 29 -5.86 12.21 11.58
N GLU A 30 -7.05 12.78 11.46
CA GLU A 30 -8.24 12.05 11.07
C GLU A 30 -7.86 11.24 9.84
N ALA A 31 -7.69 9.94 10.05
CA ALA A 31 -7.17 9.01 9.06
C ALA A 31 -8.06 9.19 7.83
N SER A 32 -7.49 9.67 6.73
CA SER A 32 -8.29 9.95 5.54
C SER A 32 -9.07 8.67 5.21
N PRO A 33 -10.39 8.74 4.93
CA PRO A 33 -11.19 7.54 4.63
C PRO A 33 -10.59 6.68 3.50
N TRP A 34 -9.78 7.31 2.64
CA TRP A 34 -9.07 6.67 1.53
C TRP A 34 -7.69 6.10 1.87
N GLU A 35 -7.30 6.04 3.15
CA GLU A 35 -6.08 5.34 3.55
C GLU A 35 -6.21 3.81 3.41
N ASP A 36 -7.44 3.29 3.44
CA ASP A 36 -7.80 1.96 2.96
C ASP A 36 -9.05 2.03 2.04
N PRO A 37 -8.85 2.25 0.73
CA PRO A 37 -9.94 2.35 -0.22
C PRO A 37 -10.80 1.08 -0.30
N LYS A 38 -10.25 -0.11 0.03
CA LYS A 38 -11.03 -1.35 -0.02
C LYS A 38 -12.08 -1.37 1.08
N VAL A 39 -11.67 -1.01 2.30
CA VAL A 39 -12.56 -0.96 3.46
C VAL A 39 -13.63 0.12 3.26
N PHE A 40 -13.23 1.32 2.83
CA PHE A 40 -14.19 2.40 2.58
C PHE A 40 -15.22 2.03 1.51
N LEU A 41 -14.77 1.49 0.37
CA LEU A 41 -15.68 1.08 -0.70
C LEU A 41 -16.62 -0.05 -0.25
N ALA A 42 -16.14 -1.01 0.55
CA ALA A 42 -17.00 -2.06 1.09
C ALA A 42 -18.09 -1.49 2.02
N SER A 43 -17.74 -0.55 2.91
CA SER A 43 -18.71 0.13 3.77
C SER A 43 -19.72 0.96 2.96
N PHE A 44 -19.26 1.68 1.93
CA PHE A 44 -20.12 2.42 1.01
C PHE A 44 -21.11 1.48 0.30
N GLU A 45 -20.65 0.33 -0.20
CA GLU A 45 -21.50 -0.66 -0.87
C GLU A 45 -22.59 -1.21 0.06
N GLN A 46 -22.27 -1.45 1.33
CA GLN A 46 -23.25 -1.88 2.33
C GLN A 46 -24.33 -0.82 2.56
N VAL A 47 -23.95 0.45 2.69
CA VAL A 47 -24.90 1.56 2.86
C VAL A 47 -25.78 1.71 1.63
N ALA A 48 -25.18 1.71 0.43
CA ALA A 48 -25.92 1.82 -0.81
C ALA A 48 -26.94 0.69 -1.01
N GLN A 49 -26.57 -0.54 -0.61
CA GLN A 49 -27.48 -1.69 -0.62
C GLN A 49 -28.60 -1.55 0.41
N ALA A 50 -28.28 -1.15 1.65
CA ALA A 50 -29.27 -0.98 2.71
C ALA A 50 -30.30 0.11 2.36
N CYS A 51 -29.85 1.18 1.69
CA CYS A 51 -30.69 2.26 1.20
C CYS A 51 -31.34 1.98 -0.17
N GLN A 52 -31.10 0.80 -0.75
CA GLN A 52 -31.63 0.38 -2.06
C GLN A 52 -31.36 1.38 -3.19
N TRP A 53 -30.18 2.02 -3.19
CA TRP A 53 -29.83 2.98 -4.25
C TRP A 53 -29.71 2.29 -5.61
N PRO A 54 -30.26 2.88 -6.68
CA PRO A 54 -30.05 2.41 -8.05
C PRO A 54 -28.57 2.52 -8.41
N ARG A 55 -28.04 1.55 -9.16
CA ARG A 55 -26.59 1.41 -9.40
C ARG A 55 -26.00 2.59 -10.17
N GLU A 56 -26.83 3.26 -10.95
CA GLU A 56 -26.53 4.44 -11.75
C GLU A 56 -26.20 5.65 -10.88
N GLU A 57 -26.77 5.71 -9.67
CA GLU A 57 -26.55 6.82 -8.72
C GLU A 57 -25.34 6.60 -7.82
N TRP A 58 -24.79 5.39 -7.77
CA TRP A 58 -23.69 5.07 -6.84
C TRP A 58 -22.46 5.94 -7.08
N VAL A 59 -22.14 6.27 -8.33
CA VAL A 59 -21.01 7.18 -8.59
C VAL A 59 -21.33 8.60 -8.16
N ALA A 60 -22.54 9.09 -8.41
CA ALA A 60 -22.97 10.41 -7.97
C ALA A 60 -22.89 10.56 -6.44
N CYS A 61 -23.24 9.49 -5.70
CA CYS A 61 -23.10 9.44 -4.24
C CYS A 61 -21.65 9.30 -3.76
N LEU A 62 -20.79 8.62 -4.54
CA LEU A 62 -19.37 8.43 -4.21
C LEU A 62 -18.54 9.69 -4.47
N LEU A 63 -18.87 10.46 -5.51
CA LEU A 63 -18.11 11.61 -6.00
C LEU A 63 -17.74 12.63 -4.91
N PRO A 64 -18.67 13.10 -4.05
CA PRO A 64 -18.35 14.06 -2.99
C PRO A 64 -17.40 13.50 -1.93
N ALA A 65 -17.33 12.17 -1.78
CA ALA A 65 -16.46 11.52 -0.82
C ALA A 65 -15.06 11.29 -1.38
N LEU A 66 -14.84 11.33 -2.70
CA LEU A 66 -13.53 11.11 -3.31
C LEU A 66 -12.55 12.22 -2.87
N SER A 67 -11.35 11.81 -2.46
CA SER A 67 -10.27 12.77 -2.20
C SER A 67 -8.90 12.18 -2.48
N GLY A 68 -7.94 13.07 -2.74
CA GLY A 68 -6.53 12.75 -2.90
C GLY A 68 -6.28 11.67 -3.96
N GLY A 69 -5.80 10.50 -3.51
CA GLY A 69 -5.49 9.37 -4.38
C GLY A 69 -6.66 8.85 -5.21
N ALA A 70 -7.85 8.79 -4.60
CA ALA A 70 -9.04 8.24 -5.22
C ALA A 70 -9.62 9.20 -6.27
N GLU A 71 -9.62 10.50 -5.97
CA GLU A 71 -10.03 11.54 -6.90
C GLU A 71 -9.12 11.59 -8.14
N MET A 72 -7.79 11.54 -7.95
CA MET A 72 -6.85 11.48 -9.07
C MET A 72 -7.06 10.23 -9.94
N ALA A 73 -7.46 9.10 -9.35
CA ALA A 73 -7.76 7.89 -10.10
C ALA A 73 -9.06 8.05 -10.92
N PHE A 74 -10.08 8.67 -10.33
CA PHE A 74 -11.34 8.98 -11.01
C PHE A 74 -11.13 9.97 -12.18
N GLN A 75 -10.34 11.03 -12.00
CA GLN A 75 -10.07 12.02 -13.06
C GLN A 75 -9.28 11.46 -14.25
N LYS A 76 -8.61 10.31 -14.09
CA LYS A 76 -7.90 9.63 -15.18
C LYS A 76 -8.82 8.75 -16.04
N LEU A 77 -10.06 8.50 -15.61
CA LEU A 77 -11.02 7.71 -16.38
C LEU A 77 -11.61 8.53 -17.53
N GLU A 78 -11.98 7.84 -18.60
CA GLU A 78 -12.71 8.42 -19.72
C GLU A 78 -14.13 8.82 -19.30
N MET A 79 -14.72 9.81 -19.98
CA MET A 79 -16.01 10.37 -19.59
C MET A 79 -17.13 9.32 -19.53
N GLY A 80 -17.18 8.39 -20.48
CA GLY A 80 -18.17 7.29 -20.49
C GLY A 80 -17.92 6.20 -19.44
N GLU A 81 -16.73 6.14 -18.85
CA GLU A 81 -16.41 5.17 -17.79
C GLU A 81 -16.77 5.68 -16.39
N ARG A 82 -16.86 7.01 -16.24
CA ARG A 82 -17.13 7.68 -14.96
C ARG A 82 -18.54 7.43 -14.45
N GLU A 83 -19.46 6.98 -15.29
CA GLU A 83 -20.82 6.63 -14.87
C GLU A 83 -20.90 5.19 -14.32
N ASN A 84 -19.89 4.36 -14.60
CA ASN A 84 -19.87 2.98 -14.17
C ASN A 84 -19.11 2.81 -12.86
N TYR A 85 -19.84 2.55 -11.77
CA TYR A 85 -19.25 2.31 -10.44
C TYR A 85 -18.18 1.22 -10.43
N GLY A 86 -18.36 0.14 -11.19
CA GLY A 86 -17.37 -0.93 -11.28
C GLY A 86 -16.03 -0.46 -11.85
N LYS A 87 -16.06 0.37 -12.90
CA LYS A 87 -14.86 0.98 -13.49
C LYS A 87 -14.21 1.98 -12.53
N VAL A 88 -15.00 2.81 -11.86
CA VAL A 88 -14.52 3.75 -10.84
C VAL A 88 -13.83 3.02 -9.67
N LYS A 89 -14.48 2.00 -9.12
CA LYS A 89 -13.91 1.14 -8.07
C LYS A 89 -12.60 0.51 -8.52
N ALA A 90 -12.56 -0.07 -9.72
CA ALA A 90 -11.35 -0.69 -10.27
C ALA A 90 -10.20 0.31 -10.41
N ALA A 91 -10.47 1.53 -10.90
CA ALA A 91 -9.46 2.57 -11.05
C ALA A 91 -8.86 3.01 -9.72
N ILE A 92 -9.70 3.24 -8.70
CA ILE A 92 -9.25 3.63 -7.36
C ILE A 92 -8.37 2.53 -6.75
N LEU A 93 -8.82 1.27 -6.82
CA LEU A 93 -8.06 0.12 -6.30
C LEU A 93 -6.73 -0.08 -7.04
N LYS A 94 -6.72 0.11 -8.36
CA LYS A 94 -5.51 0.07 -9.18
C LYS A 94 -4.54 1.19 -8.81
N GLY A 95 -5.05 2.38 -8.51
CA GLY A 95 -4.26 3.51 -8.03
C GLY A 95 -3.54 3.19 -6.72
N GLU A 96 -4.25 2.61 -5.74
CA GLU A 96 -3.65 2.19 -4.47
C GLU A 96 -2.66 1.03 -4.64
N ALA A 97 -2.99 0.04 -5.46
CA ALA A 97 -2.06 -1.05 -5.79
C ALA A 97 -0.75 -0.53 -6.40
N THR A 98 -0.83 0.45 -7.31
CA THR A 98 0.34 1.09 -7.94
C THR A 98 1.19 1.84 -6.91
N LYS A 99 0.56 2.54 -5.96
CA LYS A 99 1.28 3.23 -4.87
C LYS A 99 2.00 2.23 -3.96
N MET A 100 1.34 1.13 -3.59
CA MET A 100 1.96 0.09 -2.78
C MET A 100 3.13 -0.55 -3.49
N GLU A 101 3.00 -0.81 -4.79
CA GLU A 101 4.08 -1.34 -5.62
C GLU A 101 5.27 -0.38 -5.71
N ALA A 102 5.04 0.93 -5.87
CA ALA A 102 6.11 1.92 -5.85
C ALA A 102 6.86 1.95 -4.50
N ARG A 103 6.16 1.79 -3.37
CA ARG A 103 6.78 1.71 -2.04
C ARG A 103 7.60 0.43 -1.88
N ARG A 104 7.09 -0.70 -2.35
CA ARG A 104 7.84 -1.97 -2.41
C ARG A 104 9.14 -1.80 -3.20
N GLN A 105 9.06 -1.22 -4.39
CA GLN A 105 10.22 -1.00 -5.24
C GLN A 105 11.26 -0.11 -4.56
N ARG A 106 10.84 0.99 -3.91
CA ARG A 106 11.75 1.84 -3.13
C ARG A 106 12.44 1.08 -2.00
N PHE A 107 11.73 0.22 -1.28
CA PHE A 107 12.33 -0.61 -0.24
C PHE A 107 13.35 -1.62 -0.82
N ARG A 108 13.00 -2.31 -1.92
CA ARG A 108 13.86 -3.33 -2.53
C ARG A 108 15.06 -2.76 -3.28
N GLN A 109 14.93 -1.56 -3.84
CA GLN A 109 15.98 -0.86 -4.58
C GLN A 109 16.77 0.10 -3.69
N PHE A 110 16.47 0.16 -2.39
CA PHE A 110 17.22 0.97 -1.46
C PHE A 110 18.68 0.51 -1.44
N TYR A 111 19.59 1.46 -1.59
CA TYR A 111 21.03 1.23 -1.58
C TYR A 111 21.69 2.25 -0.67
N CYS A 112 22.47 1.77 0.30
CA CYS A 112 23.25 2.61 1.20
C CYS A 112 24.41 3.25 0.43
N GLN A 113 24.51 4.58 0.42
CA GLN A 113 25.72 5.23 -0.10
C GLN A 113 26.84 5.12 0.94
N GLU A 114 28.10 4.98 0.48
CA GLU A 114 29.27 4.73 1.35
C GLU A 114 29.54 5.85 2.39
N VAL A 115 28.87 6.99 2.28
CA VAL A 115 29.09 8.18 3.13
C VAL A 115 27.97 8.38 4.17
N GLU A 116 26.94 7.55 4.18
CA GLU A 116 25.77 7.73 5.04
C GLU A 116 25.95 7.08 6.43
N ASP A 117 25.46 7.75 7.48
CA ASP A 117 25.45 7.23 8.85
C ASP A 117 24.62 5.93 8.94
N PRO A 118 25.20 4.79 9.38
CA PRO A 118 24.49 3.52 9.51
C PRO A 118 23.17 3.60 10.30
N GLN A 119 23.09 4.46 11.32
CA GLN A 119 21.85 4.64 12.08
C GLN A 119 20.76 5.32 11.26
N MET A 120 21.12 6.31 10.44
CA MET A 120 20.21 6.99 9.54
C MET A 120 19.74 6.06 8.42
N VAL A 121 20.66 5.27 7.85
CA VAL A 121 20.36 4.25 6.83
C VAL A 121 19.38 3.22 7.38
N TYR A 122 19.59 2.71 8.60
CA TYR A 122 18.68 1.76 9.22
C TYR A 122 17.27 2.36 9.43
N LYS A 123 17.18 3.60 9.95
CA LYS A 123 15.88 4.28 10.13
C LYS A 123 15.14 4.44 8.81
N GLN A 124 15.84 4.83 7.74
CA GLN A 124 15.24 4.95 6.41
C GLN A 124 14.71 3.60 5.88
N ILE A 125 15.48 2.52 6.03
CA ILE A 125 15.04 1.17 5.65
C ILE A 125 13.80 0.77 6.46
N GLN A 126 13.78 1.05 7.76
CA GLN A 126 12.66 0.77 8.64
C GLN A 126 11.40 1.55 8.22
N GLU A 127 11.54 2.84 7.91
CA GLU A 127 10.44 3.67 7.41
C GLU A 127 9.90 3.16 6.07
N LEU A 128 10.77 2.81 5.12
CA LEU A 128 10.38 2.23 3.83
C LEU A 128 9.66 0.89 4.02
N CYS A 129 10.14 0.06 4.94
CA CYS A 129 9.52 -1.21 5.31
C CYS A 129 8.11 -0.99 5.87
N HIS A 130 7.95 -0.08 6.84
CA HIS A 130 6.65 0.28 7.41
C HIS A 130 5.71 0.87 6.36
N GLN A 131 6.19 1.72 5.46
CA GLN A 131 5.36 2.31 4.40
C GLN A 131 4.85 1.25 3.40
N TRP A 132 5.65 0.24 3.09
CA TRP A 132 5.29 -0.86 2.20
C TRP A 132 4.36 -1.87 2.90
N LEU A 133 4.81 -2.43 4.01
CA LEU A 133 4.13 -3.52 4.71
C LEU A 133 2.93 -3.03 5.55
N LYS A 134 2.89 -1.75 5.93
CA LYS A 134 1.84 -1.14 6.77
C LYS A 134 1.50 -2.04 7.99
N PRO A 135 2.48 -2.41 8.84
CA PRO A 135 2.27 -3.37 9.93
C PRO A 135 1.23 -2.92 10.95
N GLU A 136 0.90 -1.62 11.00
CA GLU A 136 -0.17 -1.07 11.84
C GLU A 136 -1.56 -1.53 11.39
N ARG A 137 -1.69 -2.07 10.17
CA ARG A 137 -2.96 -2.48 9.55
C ARG A 137 -2.99 -3.91 9.08
N ARG A 138 -1.83 -4.55 9.01
CA ARG A 138 -1.69 -5.91 8.50
C ARG A 138 -1.28 -6.84 9.61
N THR A 139 -1.99 -7.95 9.73
CA THR A 139 -1.54 -9.04 10.60
C THR A 139 -0.25 -9.64 10.06
N LYS A 140 0.48 -10.35 10.91
CA LYS A 140 1.69 -11.07 10.51
C LYS A 140 1.42 -12.00 9.33
N GLU A 141 0.29 -12.68 9.33
CA GLU A 141 -0.13 -13.61 8.29
C GLU A 141 -0.33 -12.88 6.95
N GLN A 142 -0.99 -11.72 6.98
CA GLN A 142 -1.19 -10.90 5.78
C GLN A 142 0.15 -10.37 5.22
N ILE A 143 1.10 -10.02 6.08
CA ILE A 143 2.45 -9.61 5.67
C ILE A 143 3.19 -10.80 5.03
N LEU A 144 3.14 -11.98 5.66
CA LEU A 144 3.76 -13.18 5.12
C LEU A 144 3.15 -13.55 3.77
N GLU A 145 1.84 -13.47 3.61
CA GLU A 145 1.16 -13.72 2.34
C GLU A 145 1.62 -12.75 1.25
N LEU A 146 1.80 -11.47 1.57
CA LEU A 146 2.36 -10.49 0.63
C LEU A 146 3.79 -10.87 0.18
N LEU A 147 4.63 -11.30 1.10
CA LEU A 147 5.99 -11.73 0.79
C LEU A 147 6.01 -13.03 -0.04
N ILE A 148 5.10 -13.97 0.26
CA ILE A 148 4.92 -15.21 -0.51
C ILE A 148 4.45 -14.87 -1.92
N LEU A 149 3.48 -13.98 -2.08
CA LEU A 149 2.99 -13.53 -3.38
C LEU A 149 4.10 -12.85 -4.20
N GLU A 150 4.91 -12.00 -3.57
CA GLU A 150 6.08 -11.40 -4.22
C GLU A 150 7.04 -12.49 -4.73
N GLN A 151 7.39 -13.46 -3.88
CA GLN A 151 8.31 -14.54 -4.23
C GLN A 151 7.72 -15.46 -5.31
N PHE A 152 6.42 -15.74 -5.24
CA PHE A 152 5.68 -16.49 -6.25
C PHE A 152 5.76 -15.77 -7.59
N LEU A 153 5.38 -14.49 -7.66
CA LEU A 153 5.45 -13.70 -8.89
C LEU A 153 6.87 -13.61 -9.47
N ALA A 154 7.89 -13.49 -8.62
CA ALA A 154 9.30 -13.47 -9.05
C ALA A 154 9.77 -14.83 -9.59
N SER A 155 9.23 -15.94 -9.08
CA SER A 155 9.57 -17.30 -9.52
C SER A 155 8.78 -17.80 -10.73
N LEU A 156 7.71 -17.09 -11.13
CA LEU A 156 6.91 -17.47 -12.28
C LEU A 156 7.74 -17.45 -13.58
N PRO A 157 7.71 -18.54 -14.37
CA PRO A 157 8.29 -18.56 -15.71
C PRO A 157 7.73 -17.44 -16.60
N SER A 158 8.57 -16.91 -17.49
CA SER A 158 8.24 -15.77 -18.37
C SER A 158 6.98 -15.99 -19.22
N LYS A 159 6.64 -17.26 -19.52
CA LYS A 159 5.40 -17.62 -20.22
C LYS A 159 4.14 -17.31 -19.40
N LEU A 160 4.14 -17.58 -18.10
CA LEU A 160 3.02 -17.29 -17.20
C LEU A 160 2.92 -15.80 -16.86
N GLN A 161 4.06 -15.09 -16.77
CA GLN A 161 4.06 -13.64 -16.61
C GLN A 161 3.37 -12.91 -17.78
N LYS A 162 3.54 -13.41 -19.01
CA LYS A 162 2.84 -12.88 -20.19
C LYS A 162 1.34 -13.13 -20.12
N THR A 163 0.89 -14.32 -19.72
CA THR A 163 -0.54 -14.64 -19.59
C THR A 163 -1.24 -13.81 -18.52
N LEU A 164 -0.60 -13.57 -17.37
CA LEU A 164 -1.17 -12.68 -16.33
C LEU A 164 -1.25 -11.22 -16.79
N ARG A 165 -0.30 -10.76 -17.61
CA ARG A 165 -0.32 -9.40 -18.17
C ARG A 165 -1.40 -9.23 -19.24
N ILE A 166 -1.71 -10.28 -20.01
CA ILE A 166 -2.80 -10.30 -21.00
C ILE A 166 -4.17 -10.34 -20.30
N LEU A 167 -4.34 -11.13 -19.24
CA LEU A 167 -5.60 -11.20 -18.49
C LEU A 167 -5.95 -9.93 -17.70
N THR A 168 -4.97 -9.04 -17.47
CA THR A 168 -5.16 -7.77 -16.76
C THR A 168 -5.18 -6.54 -17.68
N GLY A 169 -5.07 -6.77 -19.00
CA GLY A 169 -5.09 -5.73 -20.02
C GLY A 169 -5.83 -6.21 -21.26
N ASN A 170 -7.06 -5.71 -21.41
CA ASN A 170 -7.95 -5.85 -22.57
C ASN A 170 -8.54 -7.24 -22.82
N ASP A 171 -9.80 -7.39 -22.43
CA ASP A 171 -10.81 -7.85 -23.39
C ASP A 171 -12.06 -6.94 -23.25
N VAL A 172 -12.27 -6.15 -24.32
CA VAL A 172 -13.43 -5.32 -24.74
C VAL A 172 -13.74 -4.03 -23.97
#